data_AF-A0A3D8QUG3-F1
#
_entry.id   AF-A0A3D8QUG3-F1
#
_cell.length_a   1.000
_cell.length_b   1.000
_cell.length_c   1.000
_cell.angle_alpha   90.00
_cell.angle_beta   90.00
_cell.angle_gamma   90.00
#
_symmetry.space_group_name_H-M   'P 1'
#
loop_
_entity.id
_entity.type
_entity.pdbx_description
1 polymer ?
#
loop_
_entity_poly.entity_id
_entity_poly.type
_entity_poly.pdbx_seq_one_letter_code
_entity_poly.pdbx_strand_id
1 'polypeptide(L)'
;MPSIKASLEYLQDLEIYEHEKPYWVFLQPREGFDPNKQRLDNLEFEARYNIEVHDIRELDSEPVLEEFGFQVFQHQSKLSNFEKNVDVVEYRSETEALLKRTLGAVYVKCYDSRLRKNIVFERTELDLNDLLSPEGPARGVHNGKFPSYPSPIEY
;
A
#
# COMPACT_ATOMS: atom_id res chain seq x y z
N MET A 1 -7.44 -15.25 -13.41
CA MET A 1 -8.49 -14.50 -14.10
C MET A 1 -7.86 -13.87 -15.33
N PRO A 2 -8.57 -13.74 -16.46
CA PRO A 2 -7.98 -13.14 -17.65
C PRO A 2 -7.45 -11.74 -17.36
N SER A 3 -6.35 -11.37 -18.02
CA SER A 3 -5.80 -10.02 -17.91
C SER A 3 -6.85 -8.98 -18.29
N ILE A 4 -6.93 -7.92 -17.52
CA ILE A 4 -7.90 -6.84 -17.72
C ILE A 4 -7.19 -5.57 -18.18
N LYS A 5 -7.91 -4.72 -18.91
CA LYS A 5 -7.46 -3.35 -19.19
C LYS A 5 -8.15 -2.40 -18.22
N ALA A 6 -7.36 -1.58 -17.55
CA ALA A 6 -7.83 -0.62 -16.57
C ALA A 6 -7.27 0.79 -16.83
N SER A 7 -7.91 1.79 -16.21
CA SER A 7 -7.32 3.10 -16.00
C SER A 7 -6.74 3.18 -14.60
N LEU A 8 -5.52 3.66 -14.47
CA LEU A 8 -4.86 3.88 -13.19
C LEU A 8 -4.48 5.36 -13.05
N GLU A 9 -4.63 5.90 -11.84
CA GLU A 9 -4.25 7.28 -11.51
C GLU A 9 -2.80 7.28 -11.02
N TYR A 10 -1.91 8.03 -11.68
CA TYR A 10 -0.51 8.18 -11.32
C TYR A 10 -0.28 9.56 -10.71
N LEU A 11 0.56 9.65 -9.69
CA LEU A 11 1.01 10.96 -9.18
C LEU A 11 1.72 11.73 -10.32
N GLN A 12 1.31 12.97 -10.56
CA GLN A 12 1.93 13.82 -11.57
C GLN A 12 3.37 14.19 -11.17
N ASP A 13 4.21 14.48 -12.17
CA ASP A 13 5.58 14.96 -11.95
C ASP A 13 5.58 16.49 -12.06
N LEU A 14 5.21 17.16 -10.96
CA LEU A 14 5.06 18.62 -10.92
C LEU A 14 6.34 19.30 -10.43
N GLU A 15 6.67 20.46 -11.01
CA GLU A 15 7.85 21.26 -10.62
C GLU A 15 7.88 21.62 -9.12
N ILE A 16 6.71 21.81 -8.51
CA ILE A 16 6.61 22.06 -7.06
C ILE A 16 7.27 20.94 -6.23
N TYR A 17 7.28 19.70 -6.73
CA TYR A 17 7.86 18.55 -6.03
C TYR A 17 9.39 18.57 -5.93
N GLU A 18 10.06 19.40 -6.73
CA GLU A 18 11.50 19.66 -6.63
C GLU A 18 11.86 20.50 -5.39
N HIS A 19 10.89 21.22 -4.83
CA HIS A 19 11.10 22.16 -3.72
C HIS A 19 10.20 21.85 -2.51
N GLU A 20 9.13 21.08 -2.70
CA GLU A 20 8.16 20.71 -1.67
C GLU A 20 7.64 19.29 -1.89
N LYS A 21 7.88 18.37 -0.95
CA LYS A 21 7.48 16.97 -1.10
C LYS A 21 5.95 16.82 -1.22
N PRO A 22 5.46 15.82 -1.98
CA PRO A 22 4.07 15.41 -1.96
C PRO A 22 3.60 15.12 -0.51
N TYR A 23 2.45 15.67 -0.11
CA TYR A 23 1.89 15.48 1.22
C TYR A 23 0.36 15.36 1.22
N TRP A 24 -0.16 14.74 2.28
CA TRP A 24 -1.57 14.77 2.65
C TRP A 24 -1.65 14.99 4.17
N VAL A 25 -2.33 16.04 4.60
CA VAL A 25 -2.51 16.40 6.00
C VAL A 25 -3.79 15.78 6.58
N PHE A 26 -3.65 15.09 7.70
CA PHE A 26 -4.79 14.70 8.55
C PHE A 26 -5.02 15.77 9.61
N LEU A 27 -6.16 16.46 9.53
CA LEU A 27 -6.59 17.43 10.55
C LEU A 27 -7.66 16.83 11.45
N GLN A 28 -7.69 17.27 12.71
CA GLN A 28 -8.79 16.97 13.61
C GLN A 28 -10.10 17.63 13.11
N PRO A 29 -11.26 16.99 13.30
CA PRO A 29 -12.55 17.61 13.00
C PRO A 29 -12.69 18.96 13.71
N ARG A 30 -13.15 19.98 12.97
CA ARG A 30 -13.42 21.32 13.51
C ARG A 30 -14.61 21.96 12.82
N GLU A 31 -15.36 22.77 13.55
CA GLU A 31 -16.54 23.47 13.03
C GLU A 31 -16.15 24.39 11.85
N GLY A 32 -16.98 24.41 10.80
CA GLY A 32 -16.77 25.24 9.62
C GLY A 32 -15.70 24.74 8.64
N PHE A 33 -15.06 23.59 8.89
CA PHE A 33 -14.13 22.98 7.95
C PHE A 33 -14.86 22.06 6.96
N ASP A 34 -14.69 22.31 5.67
CA ASP A 34 -15.24 21.49 4.59
C ASP A 34 -14.07 20.93 3.76
N PRO A 35 -13.73 19.62 3.90
CA PRO A 35 -12.62 19.02 3.19
C PRO A 35 -12.80 19.01 1.67
N ASN A 36 -14.01 19.22 1.15
CA ASN A 36 -14.25 19.32 -0.29
C ASN A 36 -13.96 20.73 -0.85
N LYS A 37 -13.87 21.74 0.04
CA LYS A 37 -13.60 23.13 -0.35
C LYS A 37 -12.20 23.60 0.06
N GLN A 38 -11.62 22.95 1.06
CA GLN A 38 -10.31 23.28 1.59
C GLN A 38 -9.35 22.12 1.31
N ARG A 39 -8.36 22.39 0.47
CA ARG A 39 -7.35 21.42 0.08
C ARG A 39 -6.43 21.08 1.26
N LEU A 40 -6.13 19.80 1.45
CA LEU A 40 -5.28 19.28 2.55
C LEU A 40 -4.01 18.58 2.05
N ASP A 41 -3.76 18.65 0.76
CA ASP A 41 -2.69 17.96 0.07
C ASP A 41 -2.15 18.87 -1.04
N ASN A 42 -0.99 18.54 -1.60
CA ASN A 42 -0.51 19.10 -2.85
C ASN A 42 -0.47 18.03 -3.95
N LEU A 43 -1.30 16.98 -3.84
CA LEU A 43 -1.28 15.81 -4.73
C LEU A 43 -2.12 16.08 -5.97
N GLU A 44 -1.52 15.92 -7.15
CA GLU A 44 -2.23 15.90 -8.42
C GLU A 44 -2.03 14.56 -9.10
N PHE A 45 -3.10 14.02 -9.67
CA PHE A 45 -3.07 12.72 -10.33
C PHE A 45 -3.39 12.85 -11.83
N GLU A 46 -2.74 12.04 -12.65
CA GLU A 46 -3.06 11.86 -14.06
C GLU A 46 -3.58 10.44 -14.32
N ALA A 47 -4.70 10.33 -15.02
CA ALA A 47 -5.23 9.04 -15.43
C ALA A 47 -4.47 8.53 -16.65
N ARG A 48 -3.92 7.31 -16.56
CA ARG A 48 -3.39 6.57 -17.71
C ARG A 48 -4.32 5.42 -18.03
N TYR A 49 -4.67 5.28 -19.30
CA TYR A 49 -5.67 4.34 -19.77
C TYR A 49 -5.04 3.12 -20.43
N ASN A 50 -5.83 2.05 -20.56
CA ASN A 50 -5.43 0.81 -21.24
C ASN A 50 -4.22 0.11 -20.60
N ILE A 51 -4.01 0.29 -19.30
CA ILE A 51 -2.98 -0.42 -18.54
C ILE A 51 -3.42 -1.88 -18.41
N GLU A 52 -2.54 -2.79 -18.80
CA GLU A 52 -2.77 -4.22 -18.65
C GLU A 52 -2.47 -4.64 -17.21
N VAL A 53 -3.43 -5.33 -16.59
CA VAL A 53 -3.32 -5.86 -15.24
C VAL A 53 -3.42 -7.37 -15.31
N HIS A 54 -2.38 -8.03 -14.81
CA HIS A 54 -2.29 -9.48 -14.77
C HIS A 54 -2.62 -10.00 -13.36
N ASP A 55 -3.27 -11.16 -13.31
CA ASP A 55 -3.48 -11.88 -12.07
C ASP A 55 -2.17 -12.53 -11.63
N ILE A 56 -1.62 -12.12 -10.48
CA ILE A 56 -0.34 -12.63 -9.98
C ILE A 56 -0.32 -14.15 -9.79
N ARG A 57 -1.49 -14.79 -9.69
CA ARG A 57 -1.64 -16.24 -9.53
C ARG A 57 -1.45 -17.02 -10.83
N GLU A 58 -1.43 -16.33 -11.97
CA GLU A 58 -1.31 -16.92 -13.31
C GLU A 58 0.04 -16.58 -13.96
N LEU A 59 1.01 -16.09 -13.20
CA LEU A 59 2.35 -15.84 -13.69
C LEU A 59 3.07 -17.16 -14.01
N ASP A 60 3.78 -17.21 -15.14
CA ASP A 60 4.53 -18.39 -15.57
C ASP A 60 5.65 -18.77 -14.59
N SER A 61 6.17 -17.78 -13.85
CA SER A 61 7.18 -17.94 -12.80
C SER A 61 6.74 -17.23 -11.53
N GLU A 62 6.98 -17.85 -10.37
CA GLU A 62 6.70 -17.23 -9.08
C GLU A 62 7.60 -15.99 -8.89
N PRO A 63 7.04 -14.83 -8.52
CA PRO A 63 7.82 -13.62 -8.29
C PRO A 63 8.70 -13.81 -7.05
N VAL A 64 9.99 -13.49 -7.19
CA VAL A 64 10.97 -13.50 -6.10
C VAL A 64 11.27 -12.09 -5.63
N LEU A 65 11.54 -11.96 -4.33
CA LEU A 65 11.66 -10.67 -3.66
C LEU A 65 12.79 -9.81 -4.26
N GLU A 66 13.89 -10.43 -4.65
CA GLU A 66 15.11 -9.78 -5.14
C GLU A 66 14.91 -9.12 -6.51
N GLU A 67 14.02 -9.68 -7.34
CA GLU A 67 13.79 -9.19 -8.71
C GLU A 67 12.58 -8.25 -8.76
N PHE A 68 11.47 -8.64 -8.11
CA PHE A 68 10.20 -7.95 -8.24
C PHE A 68 9.90 -7.00 -7.08
N GLY A 69 10.68 -7.05 -6.00
CA GLY A 69 10.39 -6.33 -4.75
C GLY A 69 9.23 -6.94 -3.95
N PHE A 70 8.69 -8.08 -4.39
CA PHE A 70 7.69 -8.85 -3.65
C PHE A 70 7.82 -10.35 -3.94
N GLN A 71 7.28 -11.17 -3.05
CA GLN A 71 7.20 -12.62 -3.19
C GLN A 71 5.89 -13.13 -2.61
N VAL A 72 5.37 -14.22 -3.16
CA VAL A 72 4.15 -14.88 -2.71
C VAL A 72 4.50 -16.09 -1.86
N PHE A 73 3.88 -16.20 -0.68
CA PHE A 73 4.00 -17.37 0.20
C PHE A 73 2.65 -18.02 0.40
N GLN A 74 2.60 -19.35 0.33
CA GLN A 74 1.44 -20.10 0.79
C GLN A 74 1.58 -20.35 2.30
N HIS A 75 0.64 -19.80 3.07
CA HIS A 75 0.59 -19.97 4.52
C HIS A 75 -0.86 -20.03 4.98
N GLN A 76 -1.21 -21.06 5.74
CA GLN A 76 -2.53 -21.15 6.37
C GLN A 76 -2.48 -20.39 7.71
N SER A 77 -3.17 -19.25 7.78
CA SER A 77 -3.26 -18.49 9.03
C SER A 77 -4.06 -19.25 10.08
N LYS A 78 -3.68 -19.05 11.34
CA LYS A 78 -4.46 -19.49 12.52
C LYS A 78 -5.78 -18.72 12.66
N LEU A 79 -5.84 -17.52 12.09
CA LEU A 79 -7.00 -16.64 12.16
C LEU A 79 -7.81 -16.75 10.87
N SER A 80 -9.12 -16.89 11.01
CA SER A 80 -10.07 -16.94 9.89
C SER A 80 -10.94 -15.68 9.81
N ASN A 81 -11.00 -14.88 10.87
CA ASN A 81 -11.75 -13.63 10.93
C ASN A 81 -11.05 -12.60 11.84
N PHE A 82 -11.38 -11.33 11.66
CA PHE A 82 -10.85 -10.20 12.42
C PHE A 82 -12.01 -9.41 13.03
N GLU A 83 -12.30 -9.67 14.31
CA GLU A 83 -13.41 -9.06 15.06
C GLU A 83 -12.92 -8.17 16.21
N LYS A 84 -11.69 -8.38 16.67
CA LYS A 84 -11.10 -7.70 17.82
C LYS A 84 -9.68 -7.25 17.50
N ASN A 85 -9.23 -6.19 18.17
CA ASN A 85 -7.86 -5.69 18.04
C ASN A 85 -6.80 -6.77 18.33
N VAL A 86 -7.08 -7.71 19.24
CA VAL A 86 -6.18 -8.82 19.54
C VAL A 86 -5.93 -9.72 18.32
N ASP A 87 -6.94 -9.94 17.47
CA ASP A 87 -6.80 -10.75 16.26
C ASP A 87 -5.77 -10.13 15.30
N VAL A 88 -5.78 -8.79 15.18
CA VAL A 88 -4.82 -8.06 14.37
C VAL A 88 -3.41 -8.19 14.94
N VAL A 89 -3.24 -8.08 16.26
CA VAL A 89 -1.93 -8.24 16.93
C VAL A 89 -1.39 -9.65 16.78
N GLU A 90 -2.24 -10.66 16.89
CA GLU A 90 -1.88 -12.07 16.68
C GLU A 90 -1.48 -12.33 15.23
N TYR A 91 -2.22 -11.79 14.25
CA TYR A 91 -1.87 -11.91 12.83
C TYR A 91 -0.55 -11.23 12.49
N ARG A 92 -0.28 -10.05 13.05
CA ARG A 92 1.03 -9.38 12.93
C ARG A 92 2.15 -10.26 13.44
N SER A 93 1.97 -10.85 14.63
CA SER A 93 2.96 -11.73 15.25
C SER A 93 3.19 -13.01 14.43
N GLU A 94 2.11 -13.60 13.89
CA GLU A 94 2.17 -14.73 12.98
C GLU A 94 2.94 -14.39 11.70
N THR A 95 2.67 -13.23 11.11
CA THR A 95 3.34 -12.73 9.91
C THR A 95 4.83 -12.48 10.15
N GLU A 96 5.17 -11.84 11.28
CA GLU A 96 6.58 -11.63 11.69
C GLU A 96 7.33 -12.96 11.81
N ALA A 97 6.72 -13.98 12.42
CA ALA A 97 7.31 -15.30 12.56
C ALA A 97 7.46 -16.03 11.22
N LEU A 98 6.47 -15.94 10.33
CA LEU A 98 6.51 -16.48 8.97
C LEU A 98 7.67 -15.87 8.18
N LEU A 99 7.76 -14.54 8.13
CA LEU A 99 8.79 -13.83 7.39
C LEU A 99 10.18 -14.11 7.97
N LYS A 100 10.32 -14.13 9.30
CA LYS A 100 11.60 -14.42 9.95
C LYS A 100 12.14 -15.79 9.56
N ARG A 101 11.27 -16.81 9.60
CA ARG A 101 11.62 -18.18 9.20
C ARG A 101 11.95 -18.27 7.72
N THR A 102 11.11 -17.68 6.87
CA THR A 102 11.17 -17.89 5.42
C THR A 102 12.32 -17.13 4.76
N LEU A 103 12.61 -15.92 5.26
CA LEU A 103 13.68 -15.07 4.73
C LEU A 103 15.00 -15.24 5.50
N GLY A 104 15.04 -16.09 6.53
CA GLY A 104 16.21 -16.20 7.42
C GLY A 104 16.57 -14.88 8.11
N ALA A 105 15.59 -13.98 8.28
CA ALA A 105 15.84 -12.64 8.79
C ALA A 105 16.28 -12.66 10.25
N VAL A 106 17.22 -11.79 10.62
CA VAL A 106 17.65 -11.62 12.02
C VAL A 106 16.49 -11.06 12.87
N TYR A 107 15.74 -10.13 12.30
CA TYR A 107 14.63 -9.44 12.94
C TYR A 107 13.54 -9.08 11.91
N VAL A 108 12.28 -9.16 12.33
CA VAL A 108 11.13 -8.73 11.54
C VAL A 108 10.20 -7.95 12.45
N LYS A 109 9.68 -6.83 11.96
CA LYS A 109 8.64 -6.04 12.64
C LYS A 109 7.54 -5.68 11.66
N CYS A 110 6.31 -6.01 12.02
CA CYS A 110 5.13 -5.54 11.33
C CYS A 110 4.79 -4.15 11.88
N TYR A 111 5.07 -3.12 11.08
CA TYR A 111 4.79 -1.73 11.44
C TYR A 111 3.31 -1.37 11.30
N ASP A 112 2.64 -1.97 10.32
CA ASP A 112 1.29 -1.63 9.92
C ASP A 112 0.53 -2.86 9.39
N SER A 113 -0.79 -2.84 9.51
CA SER A 113 -1.68 -3.86 8.97
C SER A 113 -2.99 -3.22 8.56
N ARG A 114 -3.41 -3.45 7.32
CA ARG A 114 -4.64 -2.86 6.76
C ARG A 114 -5.68 -3.95 6.53
N LEU A 115 -6.88 -3.77 7.09
CA LEU A 115 -7.98 -4.67 6.84
C LEU A 115 -8.67 -4.28 5.51
N ARG A 116 -8.71 -5.20 4.55
CA ARG A 116 -9.43 -5.01 3.28
C ARG A 116 -10.76 -5.75 3.34
N LYS A 117 -11.87 -5.07 3.06
CA LYS A 117 -13.20 -5.67 2.92
C LYS A 117 -13.78 -5.30 1.56
N ASN A 118 -14.49 -6.24 0.95
CA ASN A 118 -15.23 -5.97 -0.29
C ASN A 118 -16.56 -5.28 0.04
N ILE A 119 -16.49 -4.00 0.38
CA ILE A 119 -17.62 -3.14 0.75
C ILE A 119 -17.51 -1.82 -0.02
N VAL A 120 -18.63 -1.10 -0.13
CA VAL A 120 -18.58 0.30 -0.57
C VAL A 120 -17.82 1.09 0.50
N PHE A 121 -16.72 1.73 0.09
CA PHE A 121 -15.86 2.47 0.99
C PHE A 121 -16.17 3.97 0.92
N GLU A 122 -16.85 4.46 1.95
CA GLU A 122 -17.04 5.90 2.19
C GLU A 122 -16.45 6.22 3.55
N ARG A 123 -15.41 7.06 3.58
CA ARG A 123 -14.78 7.45 4.84
C ARG A 123 -14.64 8.96 4.93
N THR A 124 -15.37 9.55 5.87
CA THR A 124 -15.29 10.97 6.22
C THR A 124 -14.40 11.21 7.44
N GLU A 125 -14.17 10.18 8.26
CA GLU A 125 -13.38 10.25 9.49
C GLU A 125 -12.40 9.09 9.59
N LEU A 126 -11.19 9.35 10.10
CA LEU A 126 -10.14 8.35 10.31
C LEU A 126 -9.78 8.30 11.79
N ASP A 127 -9.97 7.13 12.42
CA ASP A 127 -9.33 6.81 13.68
C ASP A 127 -8.02 6.06 13.42
N LEU A 128 -6.89 6.69 13.76
CA LEU A 128 -5.55 6.09 13.60
C LEU A 128 -5.27 4.96 14.60
N ASN A 129 -6.08 4.83 15.65
CA ASN A 129 -5.91 3.81 16.69
C ASN A 129 -6.84 2.60 16.49
N ASP A 130 -7.79 2.69 15.55
CA ASP A 130 -8.69 1.58 15.23
C ASP A 130 -8.01 0.58 14.29
N LEU A 131 -7.54 -0.53 14.85
CA LEU A 131 -6.90 -1.62 14.10
C LEU A 131 -7.86 -2.40 13.19
N LEU A 132 -9.17 -2.27 13.40
CA LEU A 132 -10.21 -2.94 12.62
C LEU A 132 -10.80 -2.04 11.53
N SER A 133 -10.35 -0.79 11.44
CA SER A 133 -10.81 0.14 10.43
C SER A 133 -10.49 -0.42 9.04
N PRO A 134 -11.51 -0.67 8.20
CA PRO A 134 -11.26 -1.13 6.85
C PRO A 134 -10.60 -0.02 6.04
N GLU A 135 -9.75 -0.39 5.08
CA GLU A 135 -9.19 0.53 4.12
C GLU A 135 -9.74 0.30 2.72
N GLY A 136 -10.20 1.39 2.11
CA GLY A 136 -10.62 1.41 0.70
C GLY A 136 -9.44 1.25 -0.26
N PRO A 137 -9.73 0.88 -1.52
CA PRO A 137 -8.69 0.58 -2.51
C PRO A 137 -7.66 1.69 -2.63
N ALA A 138 -6.40 1.32 -2.88
CA ALA A 138 -5.37 2.30 -3.21
C ALA A 138 -5.82 3.10 -4.44
N ARG A 139 -5.80 4.43 -4.33
CA ARG A 139 -6.26 5.33 -5.40
C ARG A 139 -5.13 5.77 -6.33
N GLY A 140 -3.95 6.02 -5.78
CA GLY A 140 -2.78 6.47 -6.54
C GLY A 140 -1.75 5.37 -6.74
N VAL A 141 -1.19 5.32 -7.94
CA VAL A 141 -0.03 4.50 -8.30
C VAL A 141 1.23 5.35 -8.26
N HIS A 142 2.30 4.80 -7.71
CA HIS A 142 3.63 5.39 -7.76
C HIS A 142 4.46 4.65 -8.82
N ASN A 143 5.02 5.38 -9.78
CA ASN A 143 6.08 4.87 -10.64
C ASN A 143 7.42 5.25 -9.99
N GLY A 144 8.04 4.32 -9.28
CA GLY A 144 9.42 4.50 -8.82
C GLY A 144 10.35 4.62 -10.03
N LYS A 145 10.50 5.81 -10.61
CA LYS A 145 11.70 6.13 -11.39
C LYS A 145 12.82 6.26 -10.38
N PHE A 146 13.45 5.16 -10.03
CA PHE A 146 14.73 5.23 -9.34
C PHE A 146 15.69 5.96 -10.29
N PRO A 147 16.33 7.07 -9.90
CA PRO A 147 17.48 7.54 -10.64
C PRO A 147 18.45 6.36 -10.70
N SER A 148 18.93 6.01 -11.88
CA SER A 148 19.97 5.00 -12.04
C SER A 148 21.11 5.38 -11.10
N TYR A 149 21.28 4.65 -9.99
CA TYR A 149 22.46 4.82 -9.17
C TYR A 149 23.66 4.56 -10.08
N PRO A 150 24.65 5.47 -10.15
CA PRO A 150 25.89 5.13 -10.85
C PRO A 150 26.43 3.86 -10.21
N SER A 151 26.82 2.91 -11.07
CA SER A 151 27.39 1.62 -10.67
C SER A 151 28.38 1.81 -9.52
N PRO A 152 28.38 0.95 -8.48
CA PRO A 152 29.40 1.02 -7.44
C PRO A 152 30.77 1.02 -8.11
N ILE A 153 31.60 1.99 -7.72
CA ILE A 153 33.00 2.06 -8.14
C ILE A 153 33.64 0.71 -7.79
N GLU A 154 34.11 0.01 -8.82
CA GLU A 154 34.94 -1.19 -8.65
C GLU A 154 36.20 -0.78 -7.87
N TYR A 155 36.39 -1.37 -6.70
CA TYR A 155 37.64 -1.31 -5.92
C TYR A 155 38.43 -2.60 -6.09
#